data_AF-A0A2D8KTF5-F1
#
_entry.id   AF-A0A2D8KTF5-F1
#
_cell.length_a   1.000
_cell.length_b   1.000
_cell.length_c   1.000
_cell.angle_alpha   90.00
_cell.angle_beta   90.00
_cell.angle_gamma   90.00
#
_symmetry.space_group_name_H-M   'P 1'
#
loop_
_entity.id
_entity.type
_entity.pdbx_description
1 polymer ?
#
loop_
_entity_poly.entity_id
_entity_poly.type
_entity_poly.pdbx_seq_one_letter_code
_entity_poly.pdbx_strand_id
1 'polypeptide(L)'
;HDRYFLDNVAGWILELDRGEGIPWKGNYSSWLDQKSKRLAQEQKQASKRQKTLERELEWAKMSPKGRQTKQKARLKNYDKLLSQDQKQVDEKLEIYIPNGPRLGTNVIEAKGVSKAFGDKLLYEDLNFNLPQAGIVGIIGPNGAGKTTIFKMIMGEEQPDKGSFEVGETAKIAYVDQSHSNIDPEKTIWQNFSDEQELIMMGGRQVNSRAYLSRFNFSGSEQNKKVNMLSGGERNRLHLAMTLKEEGNVLLLDEPTNDLDVNTLRALEEGLENFAGCAVVISHDRWFLDRICTHILAFEGDSQVYFFEGSFSDYEENKKKRLGGDVMPKRIKYKKLVR
;
A
#
# COMPACT_ATOMS: atom_id res chain seq x y z
N HIS A 1 -7.17 11.22 -9.15
CA HIS A 1 -6.24 10.85 -8.07
C HIS A 1 -4.99 10.13 -8.59
N ASP A 2 -5.06 9.42 -9.73
CA ASP A 2 -3.89 8.82 -10.38
C ASP A 2 -2.84 9.88 -10.75
N ARG A 3 -1.76 9.97 -9.95
CA ARG A 3 -0.68 10.94 -10.12
C ARG A 3 0.14 10.65 -11.37
N TYR A 4 0.29 9.39 -11.76
CA TYR A 4 1.04 8.99 -12.94
C TYR A 4 0.33 9.44 -14.21
N PHE A 5 -1.00 9.29 -14.27
CA PHE A 5 -1.81 9.83 -15.36
C PHE A 5 -1.70 11.36 -15.44
N LEU A 6 -1.81 12.05 -14.30
CA LEU A 6 -1.70 13.51 -14.25
C LEU A 6 -0.30 14.01 -14.63
N ASP A 7 0.74 13.22 -14.41
CA ASP A 7 2.11 13.63 -14.73
C ASP A 7 2.50 13.36 -16.19
N ASN A 8 1.94 12.31 -16.81
CA ASN A 8 2.32 11.88 -18.17
C ASN A 8 1.32 12.28 -19.25
N VAL A 9 0.05 12.48 -18.91
CA VAL A 9 -1.02 12.73 -19.90
C VAL A 9 -1.57 14.15 -19.82
N ALA A 10 -1.70 14.71 -18.62
CA ALA A 10 -2.32 16.02 -18.46
C ALA A 10 -1.42 17.16 -18.96
N GLY A 11 -1.94 17.96 -19.88
CA GLY A 11 -1.31 19.22 -20.32
C GLY A 11 -1.79 20.45 -19.56
N TRP A 12 -2.87 20.30 -18.77
CA TRP A 12 -3.45 21.34 -17.93
C TRP A 12 -3.98 20.71 -16.64
N ILE A 13 -3.81 21.43 -15.52
CA ILE A 13 -4.37 21.10 -14.21
C ILE A 13 -5.29 22.25 -13.77
N LEU A 14 -6.52 21.94 -13.40
CA LEU A 14 -7.42 22.92 -12.78
C LEU A 14 -7.45 22.63 -11.27
N GLU A 15 -6.83 23.51 -10.49
CA GLU A 15 -6.92 23.44 -9.03
C GLU A 15 -8.19 24.14 -8.55
N LEU A 16 -8.99 23.44 -7.75
CA LEU A 16 -10.11 24.05 -7.02
C LEU A 16 -9.64 24.33 -5.59
N ASP A 17 -9.49 25.61 -5.23
CA ASP A 17 -9.16 26.03 -3.87
C ASP A 17 -10.08 27.18 -3.46
N ARG A 18 -10.68 27.09 -2.28
CA ARG A 18 -11.60 28.11 -1.72
C ARG A 18 -12.74 28.57 -2.64
N GLY A 19 -13.20 27.69 -3.54
CA GLY A 19 -14.27 28.00 -4.49
C GLY A 19 -13.80 28.70 -5.76
N GLU A 20 -12.51 28.93 -5.92
CA GLU A 20 -11.90 29.46 -7.14
C GLU A 20 -11.20 28.36 -7.93
N GLY A 21 -11.34 28.42 -9.26
CA GLY A 21 -10.63 27.54 -10.18
C GLY A 21 -9.37 28.21 -10.70
N ILE A 22 -8.21 27.66 -10.36
CA ILE A 22 -6.91 28.17 -10.76
C ILE A 22 -6.35 27.25 -11.86
N PRO A 23 -6.42 27.63 -13.14
CA PRO A 23 -5.87 26.83 -14.23
C PRO A 23 -4.36 26.94 -14.28
N TRP A 24 -3.68 25.82 -14.45
CA TRP A 24 -2.24 25.72 -14.67
C TRP A 24 -1.96 24.96 -15.95
N LYS A 25 -1.08 25.51 -16.79
CA LYS A 25 -0.63 24.86 -18.01
C LYS A 25 0.64 24.06 -17.73
N GLY A 26 0.47 22.75 -17.58
CA GLY A 26 1.55 21.81 -17.29
C GLY A 26 1.01 20.51 -16.69
N ASN A 27 1.92 19.59 -16.41
CA ASN A 27 1.63 18.30 -15.79
C ASN A 27 1.65 18.37 -14.25
N TYR A 28 1.35 17.25 -13.58
CA TYR A 28 1.29 17.17 -12.12
C TYR A 28 2.55 17.67 -11.40
N SER A 29 3.74 17.24 -11.82
CA SER A 29 5.00 17.66 -11.19
C SER A 29 5.25 19.16 -11.33
N SER A 30 4.92 19.74 -12.49
CA SER A 30 5.05 21.19 -12.70
C SER A 30 4.05 21.99 -11.85
N TRP A 31 2.83 21.48 -11.70
CA TRP A 31 1.81 22.08 -10.84
C TRP A 31 2.21 22.01 -9.36
N LEU A 32 2.79 20.89 -8.92
CA LEU A 32 3.31 20.74 -7.56
C LEU A 32 4.41 21.77 -7.24
N ASP A 33 5.35 22.00 -8.18
CA ASP A 33 6.41 23.01 -8.05
C ASP A 33 5.83 24.42 -7.90
N GLN A 34 4.87 24.78 -8.77
CA GLN A 34 4.19 26.07 -8.71
C GLN A 34 3.43 26.25 -7.39
N LYS A 35 2.67 25.23 -6.97
CA LYS A 35 1.87 25.27 -5.75
C LYS A 35 2.74 25.37 -4.50
N SER A 36 3.85 24.64 -4.45
CA SER A 36 4.83 24.73 -3.37
C SER A 36 5.40 26.16 -3.25
N LYS A 37 5.82 26.77 -4.37
CA LYS A 37 6.30 28.15 -4.41
C LYS A 37 5.25 29.17 -3.98
N ARG A 38 4.00 29.01 -4.43
CA ARG A 38 2.89 29.89 -4.05
C ARG A 38 2.62 29.85 -2.55
N LEU A 39 2.54 28.65 -1.97
CA LEU A 39 2.35 28.46 -0.53
C LEU A 39 3.52 29.01 0.29
N ALA A 40 4.75 28.87 -0.22
CA ALA A 40 5.95 29.44 0.40
C ALA A 40 5.93 30.98 0.44
N GLN A 41 5.34 31.62 -0.58
CA GLN A 41 5.17 33.07 -0.62
C GLN A 41 4.02 33.55 0.28
N GLU A 42 2.95 32.77 0.37
CA GLU A 42 1.77 33.09 1.20
C GLU A 42 2.02 32.92 2.71
N GLN A 43 3.04 32.14 3.12
CA GLN A 43 3.32 31.85 4.52
C GLN A 43 4.77 32.12 4.92
N LYS A 44 4.97 33.01 5.91
CA LYS A 44 6.29 33.30 6.52
C LYS A 44 6.90 32.11 7.30
N GLN A 45 6.09 31.11 7.65
CA GLN A 45 6.52 29.89 8.33
C GLN A 45 6.06 28.70 7.49
N ALA A 46 6.98 27.78 7.16
CA ALA A 46 6.65 26.64 6.32
C ALA A 46 5.59 25.77 6.99
N SER A 47 4.33 25.86 6.53
CA SER A 47 3.26 25.00 7.05
C SER A 47 3.56 23.54 6.75
N LYS A 48 2.92 22.64 7.51
CA LYS A 48 2.97 21.19 7.27
C LYS A 48 2.71 20.88 5.79
N ARG A 49 1.74 21.58 5.19
CA ARG A 49 1.35 21.43 3.78
C ARG A 49 2.49 21.80 2.81
N GLN A 50 3.26 22.84 3.09
CA GLN A 50 4.40 23.23 2.26
C GLN A 50 5.52 22.19 2.31
N LYS A 51 5.91 21.74 3.52
CA LYS A 51 6.95 20.71 3.70
C LYS A 51 6.58 19.40 3.00
N THR A 52 5.29 19.03 3.03
CA THR A 52 4.79 17.85 2.32
C THR A 52 4.96 17.98 0.80
N LEU A 53 4.63 19.14 0.23
CA LEU A 53 4.76 19.38 -1.21
C LEU A 53 6.24 19.41 -1.64
N GLU A 54 7.12 19.98 -0.82
CA GLU A 54 8.57 20.00 -1.08
C GLU A 54 9.16 18.58 -1.13
N ARG A 55 8.83 17.71 -0.17
CA ARG A 55 9.28 16.30 -0.18
C ARG A 55 8.79 15.53 -1.40
N GLU A 56 7.57 15.78 -1.83
CA GLU A 56 7.00 15.13 -3.01
C GLU A 56 7.67 15.60 -4.30
N LEU A 57 7.92 16.92 -4.39
CA LEU A 57 8.68 17.52 -5.48
C LEU A 57 10.10 16.96 -5.56
N GLU A 58 10.80 16.84 -4.42
CA GLU A 58 12.11 16.22 -4.36
C GLU A 58 12.08 14.80 -4.91
N TRP A 59 11.10 13.99 -4.48
CA TRP A 59 10.94 12.63 -4.96
C TRP A 59 10.63 12.54 -6.47
N ALA A 60 9.75 13.42 -6.96
CA ALA A 60 9.42 13.52 -8.38
C ALA A 60 10.65 13.89 -9.22
N LYS A 61 11.56 14.71 -8.67
CA LYS A 61 12.82 15.13 -9.31
C LYS A 61 13.96 14.12 -9.18
N MET A 62 13.87 13.12 -8.28
CA MET A 62 14.92 12.12 -8.09
C MET A 62 15.06 11.20 -9.31
N SER A 63 16.31 10.98 -9.75
CA SER A 63 16.63 10.06 -10.85
C SER A 63 16.36 8.59 -10.48
N PRO A 64 16.05 7.71 -11.45
CA PRO A 64 15.78 6.28 -11.23
C PRO A 64 16.89 5.56 -10.43
N LYS A 65 18.17 5.90 -10.67
CA LYS A 65 19.32 5.29 -9.97
C LYS A 65 19.39 5.65 -8.48
N GLY A 66 18.81 6.79 -8.06
CA GLY A 66 18.71 7.15 -6.64
C GLY A 66 17.71 6.27 -5.88
N ARG A 67 16.72 5.70 -6.58
CA ARG A 67 15.64 4.89 -5.99
C ARG A 67 16.05 3.43 -5.70
N GLN A 68 17.09 2.92 -6.37
CA GLN A 68 17.59 1.53 -6.22
C GLN A 68 18.21 1.18 -4.85
N THR A 69 18.54 2.17 -4.01
CA THR A 69 19.19 1.93 -2.70
C THR A 69 18.21 1.74 -1.53
N LYS A 70 16.90 1.80 -1.79
CA LYS A 70 15.84 1.83 -0.76
C LYS A 70 15.84 0.60 0.15
N GLN A 71 15.93 -0.61 -0.40
CA GLN A 71 15.89 -1.83 0.43
C GLN A 71 17.09 -1.91 1.39
N LYS A 72 18.31 -1.63 0.90
CA LYS A 72 19.51 -1.59 1.74
C LYS A 72 19.42 -0.50 2.81
N ALA A 73 18.86 0.66 2.46
CA ALA A 73 18.62 1.74 3.42
C ALA A 73 17.59 1.34 4.49
N ARG A 74 16.49 0.69 4.08
CA ARG A 74 15.43 0.24 4.98
C ARG A 74 15.91 -0.87 5.91
N LEU A 75 16.63 -1.87 5.38
CA LEU A 75 17.23 -2.94 6.17
C LEU A 75 18.26 -2.40 7.18
N LYS A 76 19.12 -1.46 6.76
CA LYS A 76 20.06 -0.77 7.66
C LYS A 76 19.35 0.02 8.76
N ASN A 77 18.17 0.55 8.47
CA ASN A 77 17.35 1.30 9.41
C ASN A 77 16.39 0.40 10.21
N TYR A 78 16.33 -0.91 9.98
CA TYR A 78 15.36 -1.80 10.62
C TYR A 78 15.45 -1.77 12.15
N ASP A 79 16.65 -1.93 12.71
CA ASP A 79 16.86 -1.87 14.17
C ASP A 79 16.50 -0.48 14.74
N LYS A 80 16.70 0.58 13.95
CA LYS A 80 16.28 1.93 14.33
C LYS A 80 14.74 2.06 14.33
N LEU A 81 14.07 1.56 13.29
CA LEU A 81 12.60 1.57 13.19
C LEU A 81 11.93 0.75 14.30
N LEU A 82 12.57 -0.34 14.76
CA LEU A 82 12.11 -1.13 15.91
C LEU A 82 12.40 -0.46 17.26
N SER A 83 13.36 0.46 17.34
CA SER A 83 13.78 1.06 18.61
C SER A 83 12.74 2.06 19.15
N GLN A 84 12.57 2.09 20.48
CA GLN A 84 11.60 2.95 21.15
C GLN A 84 11.93 4.46 21.10
N ASP A 85 13.11 4.85 20.61
CA ASP A 85 13.53 6.25 20.47
C ASP A 85 12.80 6.98 19.33
N GLN A 86 11.95 6.26 18.57
CA GLN A 86 11.15 6.79 17.46
C GLN A 86 9.90 7.59 17.91
N LYS A 87 9.56 7.63 19.20
CA LYS A 87 8.33 8.28 19.73
C LYS A 87 8.05 9.67 19.18
N GLN A 88 9.07 10.52 19.03
CA GLN A 88 8.91 11.88 18.49
C GLN A 88 8.58 11.94 16.99
N VAL A 89 9.00 10.94 16.22
CA VAL A 89 8.68 10.83 14.79
C VAL A 89 7.25 10.29 14.66
N ASP A 90 6.93 9.25 15.44
CA ASP A 90 5.61 8.62 15.46
C ASP A 90 4.51 9.61 15.87
N GLU A 91 4.80 10.51 16.81
CA GLU A 91 3.89 11.59 17.20
C GLU A 91 3.49 12.52 16.05
N LYS A 92 4.36 12.68 15.05
CA LYS A 92 4.14 13.56 13.90
C LYS A 92 3.44 12.88 12.74
N LEU A 93 3.43 11.54 12.71
CA LEU A 93 2.76 10.75 11.69
C LEU A 93 1.25 10.99 11.75
N GLU A 94 0.65 11.19 10.57
CA GLU A 94 -0.82 11.32 10.49
C GLU A 94 -1.52 9.97 10.58
N ILE A 95 -0.94 8.94 9.96
CA ILE A 95 -1.36 7.55 10.10
C ILE A 95 -0.20 6.82 10.79
N TYR A 96 -0.41 6.51 12.06
CA TYR A 96 0.51 5.71 12.86
C TYR A 96 0.14 4.24 12.73
N ILE A 97 1.12 3.42 12.34
CA ILE A 97 0.98 1.96 12.24
C ILE A 97 1.81 1.37 13.37
N PRO A 98 1.20 0.63 14.32
CA PRO A 98 1.92 0.06 15.43
C PRO A 98 2.87 -1.03 14.94
N ASN A 99 4.10 -1.04 15.44
CA ASN A 99 5.05 -2.11 15.16
C ASN A 99 4.59 -3.40 15.84
N GLY A 100 4.56 -4.50 15.10
CA GLY A 100 4.34 -5.84 15.65
C GLY A 100 5.58 -6.41 16.34
N PRO A 101 5.52 -7.68 16.79
CA PRO A 101 6.67 -8.36 17.39
C PRO A 101 7.83 -8.49 16.41
N ARG A 102 9.04 -8.74 16.92
CA ARG A 102 10.24 -8.89 16.09
C ARG A 102 10.06 -10.01 15.06
N LEU A 103 10.33 -9.70 13.80
CA LEU A 103 10.32 -10.66 12.70
C LEU A 103 11.63 -11.44 12.63
N GLY A 104 11.53 -12.71 12.26
CA GLY A 104 12.66 -13.48 11.75
C GLY A 104 13.11 -13.02 10.36
N THR A 105 14.23 -13.55 9.90
CA THR A 105 14.86 -13.14 8.63
C THR A 105 14.05 -13.53 7.41
N ASN A 106 13.44 -14.72 7.42
CA ASN A 106 12.55 -15.21 6.37
C ASN A 106 11.11 -15.10 6.85
N VAL A 107 10.32 -14.30 6.14
CA VAL A 107 8.93 -14.00 6.54
C VAL A 107 7.94 -14.83 5.73
N ILE A 108 8.11 -14.86 4.41
CA ILE A 108 7.30 -15.67 3.51
C ILE A 108 8.22 -16.28 2.45
N GLU A 109 8.13 -17.59 2.25
CA GLU A 109 8.90 -18.31 1.23
C GLU A 109 7.97 -19.20 0.39
N ALA A 110 8.02 -19.01 -0.92
CA ALA A 110 7.35 -19.87 -1.90
C ALA A 110 8.38 -20.55 -2.79
N LYS A 111 8.32 -21.88 -2.88
CA LYS A 111 9.19 -22.70 -3.74
C LYS A 111 8.36 -23.57 -4.67
N GLY A 112 8.50 -23.34 -5.98
CA GLY A 112 7.83 -24.09 -7.04
C GLY A 112 6.31 -24.14 -6.91
N VAL A 113 5.70 -23.07 -6.37
CA VAL A 113 4.28 -23.07 -6.03
C VAL A 113 3.42 -23.03 -7.28
N SER A 114 2.52 -24.00 -7.42
CA SER A 114 1.48 -24.00 -8.46
C SER A 114 0.10 -24.02 -7.82
N LYS A 115 -0.83 -23.23 -8.39
CA LYS A 115 -2.23 -23.18 -7.92
C LYS A 115 -3.20 -23.04 -9.08
N ALA A 116 -4.27 -23.84 -9.05
CA ALA A 116 -5.37 -23.82 -9.99
C ALA A 116 -6.72 -23.79 -9.26
N PHE A 117 -7.74 -23.24 -9.92
CA PHE A 117 -9.14 -23.40 -9.51
C PHE A 117 -9.93 -24.00 -10.66
N GLY A 118 -10.44 -25.21 -10.47
CA GLY A 118 -11.02 -26.00 -11.56
C GLY A 118 -10.01 -26.19 -12.69
N ASP A 119 -10.41 -25.85 -13.92
CA ASP A 119 -9.55 -26.00 -15.11
C ASP A 119 -8.59 -24.82 -15.34
N LYS A 120 -8.63 -23.81 -14.46
CA LYS A 120 -7.94 -22.53 -14.63
C LYS A 120 -6.69 -22.48 -13.76
N LEU A 121 -5.53 -22.62 -14.40
CA LEU A 121 -4.23 -22.45 -13.76
C LEU A 121 -3.99 -20.96 -13.46
N LEU A 122 -3.87 -20.59 -12.18
CA LEU A 122 -3.62 -19.21 -11.79
C LEU A 122 -2.13 -18.87 -11.94
N TYR A 123 -1.27 -19.72 -11.39
CA TYR A 123 0.17 -19.60 -11.52
C TYR A 123 0.87 -20.95 -11.43
N GLU A 124 2.01 -21.04 -12.10
CA GLU A 124 2.85 -22.23 -12.26
C GLU A 124 4.28 -21.89 -11.84
N ASP A 125 4.90 -22.74 -11.02
CA ASP A 125 6.30 -22.63 -10.59
C ASP A 125 6.66 -21.26 -9.97
N LEU A 126 5.80 -20.73 -9.11
CA LEU A 126 6.03 -19.49 -8.39
C LEU A 126 7.15 -19.69 -7.36
N ASN A 127 8.20 -18.88 -7.48
CA ASN A 127 9.31 -18.82 -6.55
C ASN A 127 9.50 -17.37 -6.07
N PHE A 128 9.35 -17.12 -4.77
CA PHE A 128 9.67 -15.83 -4.18
C PHE A 128 10.04 -15.96 -2.69
N ASN A 129 10.79 -14.99 -2.20
CA ASN A 129 11.12 -14.87 -0.79
C ASN A 129 10.89 -13.41 -0.35
N LEU A 130 10.11 -13.22 0.72
CA LEU A 130 9.95 -11.94 1.39
C LEU A 130 10.86 -11.91 2.62
N PRO A 131 11.98 -11.15 2.58
CA PRO A 131 12.84 -10.96 3.73
C PRO A 131 12.21 -9.97 4.74
N GLN A 132 12.76 -9.93 5.95
CA GLN A 132 12.43 -8.91 6.93
C GLN A 132 12.57 -7.48 6.36
N ALA A 133 11.70 -6.58 6.81
CA ALA A 133 11.58 -5.20 6.33
C ALA A 133 11.19 -5.07 4.84
N GLY A 134 10.89 -6.18 4.15
CA GLY A 134 10.48 -6.18 2.76
C GLY A 134 9.05 -5.66 2.59
N ILE A 135 8.87 -4.82 1.58
CA ILE A 135 7.54 -4.44 1.07
C ILE A 135 7.41 -4.98 -0.35
N VAL A 136 6.49 -5.92 -0.56
CA VAL A 136 6.21 -6.55 -1.85
C VAL A 136 4.94 -5.94 -2.44
N GLY A 137 5.08 -5.35 -3.62
CA GLY A 137 3.95 -4.89 -4.43
C GLY A 137 3.48 -5.99 -5.38
N ILE A 138 2.22 -6.43 -5.26
CA ILE A 138 1.61 -7.39 -6.17
C ILE A 138 0.86 -6.65 -7.28
N ILE A 139 1.26 -6.88 -8.52
CA ILE A 139 0.66 -6.25 -9.70
C ILE A 139 0.17 -7.28 -10.70
N GLY A 140 -0.90 -6.94 -11.39
CA GLY A 140 -1.43 -7.75 -12.48
C GLY A 140 -2.92 -7.55 -12.69
N PRO A 141 -3.50 -8.14 -13.74
CA PRO A 141 -4.90 -7.93 -14.07
C PRO A 141 -5.85 -8.52 -13.03
N ASN A 142 -7.12 -8.12 -13.08
CA ASN A 142 -8.15 -8.68 -12.21
C ASN A 142 -8.41 -10.15 -12.54
N GLY A 143 -8.57 -10.97 -11.50
CA GLY A 143 -8.77 -12.41 -11.65
C GLY A 143 -7.49 -13.22 -11.95
N ALA A 144 -6.31 -12.60 -11.89
CA ALA A 144 -5.01 -13.27 -12.06
C ALA A 144 -4.61 -14.18 -10.87
N GLY A 145 -5.29 -14.06 -9.72
CA GLY A 145 -4.97 -14.84 -8.51
C GLY A 145 -4.23 -14.07 -7.42
N LYS A 146 -4.20 -12.73 -7.47
CA LYS A 146 -3.56 -11.87 -6.44
C LYS A 146 -4.11 -12.14 -5.04
N THR A 147 -5.43 -12.11 -4.87
CA THR A 147 -6.10 -12.42 -3.60
C THR A 147 -5.87 -13.87 -3.15
N THR A 148 -5.64 -14.81 -4.07
CA THR A 148 -5.27 -16.19 -3.72
C THR A 148 -3.93 -16.24 -2.99
N ILE A 149 -2.98 -15.36 -3.32
CA ILE A 149 -1.74 -15.24 -2.56
C ILE A 149 -2.02 -14.85 -1.11
N PHE A 150 -2.93 -13.90 -0.86
CA PHE A 150 -3.30 -13.52 0.51
C PHE A 150 -3.89 -14.71 1.28
N LYS A 151 -4.78 -15.47 0.64
CA LYS A 151 -5.36 -16.68 1.26
C LYS A 151 -4.31 -17.74 1.60
N MET A 152 -3.30 -17.92 0.76
CA MET A 152 -2.18 -18.82 1.09
C MET A 152 -1.32 -18.28 2.23
N ILE A 153 -1.09 -16.96 2.30
CA ILE A 153 -0.39 -16.33 3.43
C ILE A 153 -1.15 -16.54 4.74
N MET A 154 -2.48 -16.44 4.71
CA MET A 154 -3.33 -16.68 5.88
C MET A 154 -3.51 -18.16 6.22
N GLY A 155 -3.04 -19.09 5.37
CA GLY A 155 -3.21 -20.52 5.54
C GLY A 155 -4.61 -21.05 5.21
N GLU A 156 -5.49 -20.22 4.66
CA GLU A 156 -6.86 -20.60 4.22
C GLU A 156 -6.85 -21.46 2.95
N GLU A 157 -5.81 -21.30 2.13
CA GLU A 157 -5.63 -22.03 0.89
C GLU A 157 -4.26 -22.68 0.87
N GLN A 158 -4.19 -23.91 0.37
CA GLN A 158 -2.94 -24.65 0.20
C GLN A 158 -2.51 -24.64 -1.28
N PRO A 159 -1.20 -24.66 -1.55
CA PRO A 159 -0.70 -24.83 -2.92
C PRO A 159 -1.02 -26.23 -3.45
N ASP A 160 -1.25 -26.36 -4.75
CA ASP A 160 -1.50 -27.68 -5.37
C ASP A 160 -0.17 -28.44 -5.60
N LYS A 161 0.92 -27.70 -5.84
CA LYS A 161 2.29 -28.21 -5.92
C LYS A 161 3.25 -27.18 -5.31
N GLY A 162 4.43 -27.64 -4.88
CA GLY A 162 5.44 -26.80 -4.26
C GLY A 162 5.21 -26.61 -2.77
N SER A 163 5.95 -25.68 -2.15
CA SER A 163 5.82 -25.34 -0.73
C SER A 163 5.60 -23.83 -0.56
N PHE A 164 4.66 -23.47 0.31
CA PHE A 164 4.40 -22.09 0.70
C PHE A 164 4.48 -22.00 2.22
N GLU A 165 5.51 -21.34 2.73
CA GLU A 165 5.81 -21.27 4.16
C GLU A 165 5.74 -19.82 4.64
N VAL A 166 5.09 -19.63 5.79
CA VAL A 166 5.04 -18.35 6.51
C VAL A 166 5.80 -18.55 7.81
N GLY A 167 6.76 -17.68 8.09
CA GLY A 167 7.63 -17.81 9.25
C GLY A 167 6.86 -17.74 10.58
N GLU A 168 7.27 -18.52 11.57
CA GLU A 168 6.56 -18.65 12.86
C GLU A 168 6.41 -17.32 13.62
N THR A 169 7.34 -16.39 13.42
CA THR A 169 7.30 -15.05 14.04
C THR A 169 6.36 -14.08 13.32
N ALA A 170 5.81 -14.46 12.16
CA ALA A 170 4.92 -13.62 11.37
C ALA A 170 3.53 -13.56 12.03
N LYS A 171 3.19 -12.39 12.55
CA LYS A 171 1.84 -12.02 12.97
C LYS A 171 1.21 -11.21 11.85
N ILE A 172 0.37 -11.89 11.08
CA ILE A 172 -0.34 -11.31 9.94
C ILE A 172 -1.45 -10.38 10.45
N ALA A 173 -1.53 -9.19 9.87
CA ALA A 173 -2.66 -8.28 10.03
C ALA A 173 -3.35 -8.12 8.68
N TYR A 174 -4.62 -8.49 8.65
CA TYR A 174 -5.47 -8.40 7.46
C TYR A 174 -6.94 -8.47 7.86
N VAL A 175 -7.73 -7.51 7.39
CA VAL A 175 -9.18 -7.54 7.56
C VAL A 175 -9.83 -7.56 6.17
N ASP A 176 -10.50 -8.67 5.85
CA ASP A 176 -11.34 -8.79 4.64
C ASP A 176 -12.82 -8.98 4.96
N GLN A 177 -13.62 -9.21 3.93
CA GLN A 177 -15.06 -9.42 4.05
C GLN A 177 -15.43 -10.73 4.77
N SER A 178 -14.56 -11.75 4.74
CA SER A 178 -14.78 -13.08 5.32
C SER A 178 -14.30 -13.20 6.77
N HIS A 179 -13.25 -12.47 7.14
CA HIS A 179 -12.55 -12.53 8.42
C HIS A 179 -12.81 -11.30 9.28
N SER A 180 -13.70 -10.41 8.84
CA SER A 180 -14.06 -9.26 9.65
C SER A 180 -14.89 -9.66 10.87
N ASN A 181 -14.33 -9.47 12.06
CA ASN A 181 -15.12 -9.28 13.30
C ASN A 181 -15.85 -7.91 13.28
N ILE A 182 -16.29 -7.47 12.10
CA ILE A 182 -17.01 -6.22 11.92
C ILE A 182 -18.50 -6.54 12.02
N ASP A 183 -19.12 -6.02 13.06
CA ASP A 183 -20.55 -6.14 13.28
C ASP A 183 -21.28 -5.18 12.32
N PRO A 184 -22.09 -5.70 11.38
CA PRO A 184 -22.79 -4.90 10.38
C PRO A 184 -23.81 -3.93 11.01
N GLU A 185 -24.29 -4.22 12.22
CA GLU A 185 -25.28 -3.41 12.94
C GLU A 185 -24.65 -2.31 13.79
N LYS A 186 -23.35 -2.41 14.09
CA LYS A 186 -22.60 -1.34 14.75
C LYS A 186 -22.15 -0.26 13.77
N THR A 187 -21.91 0.92 14.31
CA THR A 187 -21.35 2.05 13.57
C THR A 187 -19.88 1.83 13.20
N ILE A 188 -19.36 2.63 12.26
CA ILE A 188 -17.92 2.64 11.92
C ILE A 188 -17.08 2.84 13.17
N TRP A 189 -17.41 3.86 13.97
CA TRP A 189 -16.65 4.20 15.17
C TRP A 189 -16.73 3.10 16.23
N GLN A 190 -17.90 2.50 16.44
CA GLN A 190 -18.06 1.38 17.36
C GLN A 190 -17.22 0.17 16.94
N ASN A 191 -17.26 -0.23 15.67
CA ASN A 191 -16.43 -1.33 15.17
C ASN A 191 -14.94 -1.05 15.30
N PHE A 192 -14.51 0.20 15.12
CA PHE A 192 -13.11 0.57 15.20
C PHE A 192 -12.56 0.72 16.61
N SER A 193 -13.37 1.24 17.54
CA SER A 193 -12.89 1.72 18.84
C SER A 193 -13.50 1.04 20.04
N ASP A 194 -14.49 0.17 19.85
CA ASP A 194 -15.28 -0.40 20.95
C ASP A 194 -15.84 0.70 21.89
N GLU A 195 -16.30 1.80 21.28
CA GLU A 195 -16.85 3.00 21.95
C GLU A 195 -15.85 3.80 22.81
N GLN A 196 -14.55 3.60 22.61
CA GLN A 196 -13.51 4.33 23.32
C GLN A 196 -13.04 5.54 22.52
N GLU A 197 -13.03 6.73 23.12
CA GLU A 197 -12.48 7.94 22.46
C GLU A 197 -10.96 7.86 22.27
N LEU A 198 -10.27 7.21 23.21
CA LEU A 198 -8.84 6.99 23.19
C LEU A 198 -8.60 5.47 23.13
N ILE A 199 -7.98 5.02 22.05
CA ILE A 199 -7.60 3.62 21.86
C ILE A 199 -6.10 3.45 22.05
N MET A 200 -5.69 2.31 22.59
CA MET A 200 -4.28 1.94 22.66
C MET A 200 -3.86 1.29 21.34
N MET A 201 -2.79 1.81 20.73
CA MET A 201 -2.17 1.25 19.52
C MET A 201 -0.66 1.23 19.73
N GLY A 202 -0.04 0.05 19.82
CA GLY A 202 1.42 -0.09 19.93
C GLY A 202 2.01 0.70 21.10
N GLY A 203 1.34 0.68 22.25
CA GLY A 203 1.77 1.41 23.46
C GLY A 203 1.50 2.93 23.47
N ARG A 204 0.77 3.46 22.48
CA ARG A 204 0.36 4.87 22.40
C ARG A 204 -1.16 5.00 22.46
N GLN A 205 -1.64 6.02 23.19
CA GLN A 205 -3.03 6.44 23.11
C GLN A 205 -3.26 7.31 21.88
N VAL A 206 -4.23 6.90 21.06
CA VAL A 206 -4.63 7.59 19.83
C VAL A 206 -6.11 7.95 19.93
N ASN A 207 -6.45 9.19 19.57
CA ASN A 207 -7.86 9.58 19.50
C ASN A 207 -8.53 8.87 18.32
N SER A 208 -9.52 8.01 18.60
CA SER A 208 -10.15 7.13 17.63
C SER A 208 -10.86 7.91 16.51
N ARG A 209 -11.53 9.03 16.86
CA ARG A 209 -12.27 9.85 15.89
C ARG A 209 -11.34 10.61 14.96
N ALA A 210 -10.24 11.13 15.51
CA ALA A 210 -9.20 11.80 14.75
C ALA A 210 -8.41 10.83 13.87
N TYR A 211 -8.31 9.55 14.25
CA TYR A 211 -7.71 8.51 13.42
C TYR A 211 -8.63 8.14 12.26
N LEU A 212 -9.91 7.86 12.53
CA LEU A 212 -10.90 7.57 11.48
C LEU A 212 -11.09 8.71 10.48
N SER A 213 -10.96 9.97 10.90
CA SER A 213 -11.04 11.10 9.97
C SER A 213 -9.91 11.12 8.95
N ARG A 214 -8.77 10.47 9.24
CA ARG A 214 -7.68 10.27 8.27
C ARG A 214 -8.08 9.33 7.14
N PHE A 215 -9.02 8.42 7.37
CA PHE A 215 -9.57 7.53 6.34
C PHE A 215 -10.81 8.14 5.67
N ASN A 216 -10.90 9.47 5.68
CA ASN A 216 -11.99 10.24 5.09
C ASN A 216 -13.38 9.84 5.64
N PHE A 217 -13.45 9.56 6.95
CA PHE A 217 -14.71 9.43 7.68
C PHE A 217 -14.95 10.70 8.50
N SER A 218 -15.82 11.58 8.00
CA SER A 218 -16.30 12.74 8.74
C SER A 218 -17.07 12.34 10.01
N GLY A 219 -17.26 13.28 10.94
CA GLY A 219 -17.91 12.98 12.23
C GLY A 219 -19.32 12.39 12.11
N SER A 220 -20.09 12.78 11.08
CA SER A 220 -21.40 12.19 10.79
C SER A 220 -21.28 10.80 10.17
N GLU A 221 -20.31 10.59 9.26
CA GLU A 221 -20.06 9.28 8.63
C GLU A 221 -19.60 8.23 9.63
N GLN A 222 -18.82 8.62 10.64
CA GLN A 222 -18.37 7.74 11.71
C GLN A 222 -19.52 7.07 12.48
N ASN A 223 -20.71 7.70 12.48
CA ASN A 223 -21.91 7.18 13.14
C ASN A 223 -22.82 6.36 12.18
N LYS A 224 -22.45 6.19 10.91
CA LYS A 224 -23.17 5.29 10.00
C LYS A 224 -22.94 3.83 10.41
N LYS A 225 -23.98 3.00 10.28
CA LYS A 225 -23.87 1.55 10.43
C LYS A 225 -23.08 0.94 9.28
N VAL A 226 -22.33 -0.13 9.55
CA VAL A 226 -21.48 -0.78 8.53
C VAL A 226 -22.31 -1.37 7.38
N ASN A 227 -23.50 -1.90 7.65
CA ASN A 227 -24.39 -2.42 6.61
C ASN A 227 -24.80 -1.37 5.56
N MET A 228 -24.80 -0.07 5.92
CA MET A 228 -25.14 1.05 5.04
C MET A 228 -23.96 1.57 4.21
N LEU A 229 -22.74 1.09 4.46
CA LEU A 229 -21.55 1.57 3.77
C LEU A 229 -21.50 1.06 2.33
N SER A 230 -21.10 1.95 1.43
CA SER A 230 -20.66 1.61 0.09
C SER A 230 -19.41 0.71 0.11
N GLY A 231 -19.12 0.03 -1.01
CA GLY A 231 -17.93 -0.82 -1.12
C GLY A 231 -16.62 -0.08 -0.81
N GLY A 232 -16.47 1.16 -1.29
CA GLY A 232 -15.29 1.99 -1.02
C GLY A 232 -15.21 2.44 0.45
N GLU A 233 -16.32 2.83 1.07
CA GLU A 233 -16.37 3.13 2.51
C GLU A 233 -15.98 1.89 3.34
N ARG A 234 -16.45 0.69 2.97
CA ARG A 234 -16.05 -0.56 3.63
C ARG A 234 -14.56 -0.83 3.49
N ASN A 235 -14.01 -0.65 2.29
CA ASN A 235 -12.57 -0.84 2.06
C ASN A 235 -11.71 0.09 2.93
N ARG A 236 -12.11 1.36 3.06
CA ARG A 236 -11.42 2.30 3.96
C ARG A 236 -11.51 1.90 5.43
N LEU A 237 -12.64 1.34 5.85
CA LEU A 237 -12.79 0.80 7.21
C LEU A 237 -11.90 -0.43 7.41
N HIS A 238 -11.88 -1.37 6.47
CA HIS A 238 -11.00 -2.54 6.52
C HIS A 238 -9.53 -2.14 6.61
N LEU A 239 -9.11 -1.14 5.84
CA LEU A 239 -7.76 -0.58 5.93
C LEU A 239 -7.48 0.01 7.33
N ALA A 240 -8.38 0.84 7.87
CA ALA A 240 -8.20 1.42 9.19
C ALA A 240 -8.09 0.34 10.29
N MET A 241 -8.93 -0.71 10.21
CA MET A 241 -8.90 -1.85 11.13
C MET A 241 -7.61 -2.64 11.01
N THR A 242 -7.17 -2.96 9.78
CA THR A 242 -5.93 -3.69 9.53
C THR A 242 -4.72 -2.93 10.09
N LEU A 243 -4.67 -1.61 9.93
CA LEU A 243 -3.58 -0.78 10.45
C LEU A 243 -3.64 -0.56 11.96
N LYS A 244 -4.77 -0.87 12.62
CA LYS A 244 -4.87 -0.87 14.09
C LYS A 244 -4.25 -2.13 14.69
N GLU A 245 -4.25 -3.24 13.96
CA GLU A 245 -3.70 -4.50 14.44
C GLU A 245 -2.18 -4.41 14.61
N GLU A 246 -1.68 -4.90 15.75
CA GLU A 246 -0.24 -4.96 16.05
C GLU A 246 0.41 -6.16 15.35
N GLY A 247 0.19 -6.26 14.04
CA GLY A 247 0.83 -7.23 13.16
C GLY A 247 2.20 -6.77 12.71
N ASN A 248 3.08 -7.71 12.36
CA ASN A 248 4.38 -7.41 11.74
C ASN A 248 4.39 -7.76 10.24
N VAL A 249 3.34 -8.40 9.72
CA VAL A 249 3.10 -8.60 8.28
C VAL A 249 1.75 -8.00 7.92
N LEU A 250 1.73 -6.90 7.19
CA LEU A 250 0.50 -6.26 6.73
C LEU A 250 0.11 -6.80 5.36
N LEU A 251 -1.14 -7.22 5.19
CA LEU A 251 -1.70 -7.50 3.87
C LEU A 251 -2.64 -6.35 3.51
N LEU A 252 -2.41 -5.69 2.37
CA LEU A 252 -3.21 -4.55 1.94
C LEU A 252 -3.77 -4.84 0.54
N ASP A 253 -5.08 -5.04 0.45
CA ASP A 253 -5.75 -5.29 -0.84
C ASP A 253 -6.33 -3.98 -1.39
N GLU A 254 -5.73 -3.46 -2.45
CA GLU A 254 -6.14 -2.22 -3.12
C GLU A 254 -6.34 -1.03 -2.15
N PRO A 255 -5.36 -0.75 -1.26
CA PRO A 255 -5.53 0.27 -0.22
C PRO A 255 -5.62 1.68 -0.80
N THR A 256 -5.20 1.86 -2.06
CA THR A 256 -5.15 3.16 -2.71
C THR A 256 -6.50 3.61 -3.26
N ASN A 257 -7.44 2.68 -3.40
CA ASN A 257 -8.75 2.98 -3.94
C ASN A 257 -9.57 3.79 -2.93
N ASP A 258 -10.29 4.79 -3.43
CA ASP A 258 -11.18 5.64 -2.64
C ASP A 258 -10.50 6.52 -1.58
N LEU A 259 -9.15 6.62 -1.59
CA LEU A 259 -8.39 7.56 -0.75
C LEU A 259 -8.03 8.83 -1.52
N ASP A 260 -8.09 9.97 -0.82
CA ASP A 260 -7.58 11.23 -1.35
C ASP A 260 -6.04 11.28 -1.32
N VAL A 261 -5.47 12.25 -2.03
CA VAL A 261 -4.01 12.39 -2.18
C VAL A 261 -3.29 12.60 -0.84
N ASN A 262 -3.86 13.33 0.12
CA ASN A 262 -3.22 13.58 1.41
C ASN A 262 -3.23 12.31 2.26
N THR A 263 -4.36 11.60 2.26
CA THR A 263 -4.51 10.33 2.97
C THR A 263 -3.57 9.26 2.42
N LEU A 264 -3.45 9.17 1.09
CA LEU A 264 -2.47 8.31 0.44
C LEU A 264 -1.03 8.62 0.89
N ARG A 265 -0.68 9.90 1.01
CA ARG A 265 0.66 10.31 1.50
C ARG A 265 0.87 9.95 2.97
N ALA A 266 -0.14 10.13 3.80
CA ALA A 266 -0.07 9.73 5.20
C ALA A 266 0.14 8.22 5.33
N LEU A 267 -0.51 7.43 4.46
CA LEU A 267 -0.32 5.98 4.38
C LEU A 267 1.09 5.62 3.88
N GLU A 268 1.58 6.30 2.84
CA GLU A 268 2.96 6.15 2.35
C GLU A 268 3.98 6.40 3.48
N GLU A 269 3.83 7.49 4.24
CA GLU A 269 4.73 7.84 5.35
C GLU A 269 4.60 6.85 6.52
N GLY A 270 3.38 6.40 6.84
CA GLY A 270 3.15 5.36 7.85
C GLY A 270 3.83 4.04 7.49
N LEU A 271 3.64 3.57 6.25
CA LEU A 271 4.28 2.34 5.75
C LEU A 271 5.80 2.48 5.66
N GLU A 272 6.32 3.66 5.33
CA GLU A 272 7.76 3.92 5.30
C GLU A 272 8.38 3.80 6.70
N ASN A 273 7.68 4.20 7.75
CA ASN A 273 8.16 4.12 9.15
C ASN A 273 7.77 2.82 9.87
N PHE A 274 6.94 1.98 9.28
CA PHE A 274 6.54 0.69 9.87
C PHE A 274 7.69 -0.33 9.87
N ALA A 275 8.04 -0.82 11.06
CA ALA A 275 9.15 -1.77 11.28
C ALA A 275 8.74 -3.24 11.04
N GLY A 276 8.01 -3.48 9.96
CA GLY A 276 7.55 -4.81 9.56
C GLY A 276 7.62 -5.04 8.06
N CYS A 277 6.91 -6.07 7.61
CA CYS A 277 6.75 -6.37 6.19
C CYS A 277 5.35 -6.01 5.73
N ALA A 278 5.21 -5.67 4.46
CA ALA A 278 3.90 -5.43 3.86
C ALA A 278 3.80 -6.11 2.50
N VAL A 279 2.66 -6.73 2.24
CA VAL A 279 2.29 -7.27 0.93
C VAL A 279 1.11 -6.45 0.44
N VAL A 280 1.32 -5.71 -0.65
CA VAL A 280 0.36 -4.71 -1.11
C VAL A 280 -0.08 -4.99 -2.53
N ILE A 281 -1.37 -5.24 -2.72
CA ILE A 281 -2.00 -5.29 -4.04
C ILE A 281 -2.43 -3.87 -4.37
N SER A 282 -1.95 -3.30 -5.49
CA SER A 282 -2.40 -1.98 -5.93
C SER A 282 -2.19 -1.83 -7.43
N HIS A 283 -3.04 -1.03 -8.06
CA HIS A 283 -2.85 -0.54 -9.42
C HIS A 283 -2.15 0.84 -9.49
N ASP A 284 -1.93 1.52 -8.35
CA ASP A 284 -1.29 2.82 -8.31
C ASP A 284 0.25 2.69 -8.39
N ARG A 285 0.77 2.99 -9.57
CA ARG A 285 2.21 2.91 -9.89
C ARG A 285 3.05 3.83 -9.03
N TRP A 286 2.54 5.01 -8.68
CA TRP A 286 3.27 6.00 -7.88
C TRP A 286 3.41 5.51 -6.45
N PHE A 287 2.31 5.02 -5.89
CA PHE A 287 2.28 4.44 -4.55
C PHE A 287 3.26 3.26 -4.47
N LEU A 288 3.17 2.31 -5.40
CA LEU A 288 4.06 1.15 -5.47
C LEU A 288 5.53 1.56 -5.61
N ASP A 289 5.86 2.51 -6.50
CA ASP A 289 7.24 2.96 -6.68
C ASP A 289 7.82 3.63 -5.42
N ARG A 290 6.94 4.25 -4.62
CA ARG A 290 7.36 4.92 -3.38
C ARG A 290 7.64 3.91 -2.26
N ILE A 291 6.76 2.95 -2.02
CA ILE A 291 6.85 2.06 -0.85
C ILE A 291 7.52 0.70 -1.14
N CYS A 292 7.40 0.17 -2.36
CA CYS A 292 7.80 -1.20 -2.63
C CYS A 292 9.32 -1.33 -2.76
N THR A 293 9.81 -2.44 -2.23
CA THR A 293 11.18 -2.93 -2.36
C THR A 293 11.28 -4.12 -3.30
N HIS A 294 10.16 -4.81 -3.52
CA HIS A 294 10.03 -5.95 -4.39
C HIS A 294 8.71 -5.85 -5.15
N ILE A 295 8.66 -6.42 -6.35
CA ILE A 295 7.46 -6.51 -7.18
C ILE A 295 7.20 -7.97 -7.50
N LEU A 296 5.96 -8.40 -7.26
CA LEU A 296 5.44 -9.68 -7.69
C LEU A 296 4.45 -9.45 -8.83
N ALA A 297 4.88 -9.69 -10.06
CA ALA A 297 4.13 -9.36 -11.24
C ALA A 297 3.49 -10.57 -11.91
N PHE A 298 2.17 -10.54 -12.03
CA PHE A 298 1.42 -11.50 -12.84
C PHE A 298 1.43 -11.04 -14.30
N GLU A 299 2.23 -11.69 -15.14
CA GLU A 299 2.46 -11.25 -16.52
C GLU A 299 1.53 -11.90 -17.55
N GLY A 300 0.71 -12.87 -17.12
CA GLY A 300 -0.15 -13.65 -18.00
C GLY A 300 0.38 -15.08 -18.20
N ASP A 301 -0.40 -15.94 -18.87
CA ASP A 301 -0.05 -17.34 -19.16
C ASP A 301 0.39 -18.14 -17.91
N SER A 302 -0.21 -17.81 -16.76
CA SER A 302 0.11 -18.40 -15.45
C SER A 302 1.56 -18.16 -14.99
N GLN A 303 2.26 -17.18 -15.57
CA GLN A 303 3.59 -16.77 -15.15
C GLN A 303 3.53 -15.63 -14.15
N VAL A 304 4.26 -15.80 -13.05
CA VAL A 304 4.46 -14.78 -12.03
C VAL A 304 5.95 -14.52 -11.91
N TYR A 305 6.34 -13.26 -12.05
CA TYR A 305 7.72 -12.82 -12.02
C TYR A 305 7.98 -12.04 -10.72
N PHE A 306 8.93 -12.52 -9.94
CA PHE A 306 9.40 -11.84 -8.75
C PHE A 306 10.63 -10.98 -9.08
N PHE A 307 10.60 -9.71 -8.68
CA PHE A 307 11.65 -8.75 -8.96
C PHE A 307 12.04 -7.98 -7.70
N GLU A 308 13.33 -7.83 -7.46
CA GLU A 308 13.89 -7.02 -6.38
C GLU A 308 14.17 -5.60 -6.90
N GLY A 309 13.41 -4.63 -6.41
CA GLY A 309 13.46 -3.22 -6.84
C GLY A 309 12.10 -2.54 -6.79
N SER A 310 12.07 -1.26 -7.19
CA SER A 310 10.84 -0.48 -7.24
C SER A 310 9.99 -0.84 -8.47
N PHE A 311 8.78 -0.28 -8.56
CA PHE A 311 7.91 -0.46 -9.73
C PHE A 311 8.56 0.04 -11.02
N SER A 312 9.22 1.22 -10.98
CA SER A 312 9.93 1.75 -12.16
C SER A 312 11.10 0.88 -12.59
N ASP A 313 11.88 0.34 -11.64
CA ASP A 313 12.97 -0.60 -11.94
C ASP A 313 12.43 -1.87 -12.64
N TYR A 314 11.30 -2.39 -12.15
CA TYR A 314 10.62 -3.52 -12.77
C TYR A 314 10.13 -3.18 -14.19
N GLU A 315 9.55 -2.00 -14.43
CA GLU A 315 9.12 -1.61 -15.79
C GLU A 315 10.31 -1.53 -16.76
N GLU A 316 11.45 -1.01 -16.33
CA GLU A 316 12.67 -0.99 -17.16
C GLU A 316 13.16 -2.42 -17.44
N ASN A 317 13.21 -3.28 -16.42
CA ASN A 317 13.57 -4.68 -16.58
C ASN A 317 12.62 -5.39 -17.55
N LYS A 318 11.32 -5.17 -17.40
CA LYS A 318 10.28 -5.74 -18.27
C LYS A 318 10.46 -5.31 -19.72
N LYS A 319 10.69 -4.02 -19.97
CA LYS A 319 10.95 -3.49 -21.32
C LYS A 319 12.18 -4.13 -21.97
N LYS A 320 13.26 -4.31 -21.20
CA LYS A 320 14.50 -4.97 -21.66
C LYS A 320 14.28 -6.47 -21.94
N ARG A 321 13.53 -7.16 -21.09
CA ARG A 321 13.28 -8.61 -21.21
C ARG A 321 12.27 -8.97 -22.30
N LEU A 322 11.19 -8.20 -22.43
CA LEU A 322 10.05 -8.54 -23.30
C LEU A 322 9.99 -7.74 -24.60
N GLY A 323 10.82 -6.70 -24.77
CA GLY A 323 10.90 -5.93 -26.00
C GLY A 323 9.70 -4.99 -26.24
N GLY A 324 9.85 -3.72 -25.84
CA GLY A 324 9.31 -2.55 -26.54
C GLY A 324 7.81 -2.24 -26.53
N ASP A 325 6.89 -3.22 -26.60
CA ASP A 325 5.46 -2.92 -26.82
C ASP A 325 4.55 -3.88 -26.05
N VAL A 326 4.48 -3.69 -24.73
CA VAL A 326 3.56 -4.43 -23.87
C VAL A 326 2.26 -3.64 -23.73
N MET A 327 1.46 -3.59 -24.81
CA MET A 327 0.04 -3.27 -24.66
C MET A 327 -0.59 -4.32 -23.73
N PRO A 328 -1.52 -3.93 -22.82
CA PRO A 328 -2.21 -4.89 -21.96
C PRO A 328 -3.02 -5.86 -22.82
N LYS A 329 -2.49 -7.06 -23.05
CA LYS A 329 -3.21 -8.16 -23.70
C LYS A 329 -4.11 -8.83 -22.66
N ARG A 330 -5.32 -9.25 -23.07
CA ARG A 330 -6.18 -10.09 -22.21
C ARG A 330 -5.40 -11.33 -21.76
N ILE A 331 -5.40 -11.62 -20.46
CA ILE A 331 -4.78 -12.85 -19.93
C ILE A 331 -5.42 -14.04 -20.63
N LYS A 332 -4.61 -14.87 -21.29
CA LYS A 332 -4.98 -16.24 -21.62
C LYS A 332 -4.54 -17.12 -20.46
N TYR A 333 -5.45 -17.93 -19.94
CA TYR A 333 -5.11 -18.93 -18.93
C TYR A 333 -4.65 -20.19 -19.66
N LYS A 334 -3.56 -20.81 -19.19
CA LYS A 334 -3.23 -22.17 -19.63
C LYS A 334 -4.34 -23.11 -19.12
N LYS A 335 -4.82 -23.99 -20.01
CA LYS A 335 -5.71 -25.08 -19.60
C LYS A 335 -4.87 -26.11 -18.85
N LEU A 336 -5.40 -26.61 -17.73
CA LEU A 336 -4.80 -27.72 -17.01
C LEU A 336 -4.74 -28.94 -17.94
N VAL A 337 -3.54 -29.40 -18.28
CA VAL A 337 -3.35 -30.67 -19.00
C VAL A 337 -3.24 -31.74 -17.92
N ARG A 338 -4.22 -32.66 -17.87
CA ARG A 338 -4.29 -33.76 -16.90
C ARG A 338 -3.20 -34.78 -17.12
#